data_AF-A0A183AY23-F1
#
_entry.id   AF-A0A183AY23-F1
#
_cell.length_a   1.000
_cell.length_b   1.000
_cell.length_c   1.000
_cell.angle_alpha   90.00
_cell.angle_beta   90.00
_cell.angle_gamma   90.00
#
_symmetry.space_group_name_H-M   'P 1'
#
loop_
_entity.id
_entity.type
_entity.pdbx_description
1 polymer ?
#
loop_
_entity_poly.entity_id
_entity_poly.type
_entity_poly.pdbx_seq_one_letter_code
_entity_poly.pdbx_strand_id
1 'polypeptide(L)'
;MVSDKRELRQSYNVHRDSFEDIVLLNCGANFDVVEALEPPQNAIFYVCDRYAIVGQTSQLLTHSINREHYVDQLDYLQSHVSRLGHAVQTHSATSVVEESKAKIEIVFEDELALWLYKHWSLKETMETSMLTASRFKLFTEGGQKRLLEFLVHIGYG
;
A
#
# COMPACT_ATOMS: atom_id res chain seq x y z
N MET A 1 -4.17 9.73 -20.21
CA MET A 1 -3.98 9.12 -18.88
C MET A 1 -3.05 7.94 -19.09
N VAL A 2 -1.96 7.84 -18.34
CA VAL A 2 -0.99 6.75 -18.46
C VAL A 2 -1.40 5.64 -17.48
N SER A 3 -1.61 4.44 -17.99
CA SER A 3 -2.23 3.33 -17.24
C SER A 3 -1.20 2.30 -16.76
N ASP A 4 -0.06 2.20 -17.43
CA ASP A 4 1.03 1.30 -17.06
C ASP A 4 2.43 1.87 -17.41
N LYS A 5 3.49 1.16 -17.00
CA LYS A 5 4.89 1.56 -17.24
C LYS A 5 5.27 1.66 -18.73
N ARG A 6 4.65 0.84 -19.60
CA ARG A 6 4.93 0.85 -21.04
C ARG A 6 4.34 2.09 -21.68
N GLU A 7 3.10 2.43 -21.32
CA GLU A 7 2.46 3.68 -21.74
C GLU A 7 3.24 4.90 -21.25
N LEU A 8 3.80 4.84 -20.03
CA LEU A 8 4.67 5.90 -19.51
C LEU A 8 5.91 6.09 -20.39
N ARG A 9 6.64 5.00 -20.68
CA ARG A 9 7.86 5.06 -21.50
C ARG A 9 7.56 5.53 -22.92
N GLN A 10 6.46 5.07 -23.52
CA GLN A 10 6.05 5.50 -24.85
C GLN A 10 5.67 6.99 -24.86
N SER A 11 4.87 7.44 -23.90
CA SER A 11 4.49 8.84 -23.78
C SER A 11 5.69 9.73 -23.52
N TYR A 12 6.62 9.32 -22.64
CA TYR A 12 7.86 10.03 -22.39
C TYR A 12 8.72 10.17 -23.65
N ASN A 13 8.95 9.08 -24.38
CA ASN A 13 9.78 9.11 -25.59
C ASN A 13 9.25 10.03 -26.69
N VAL A 14 7.94 10.25 -26.76
CA VAL A 14 7.34 11.20 -27.72
C VAL A 14 7.59 12.66 -27.32
N HIS A 15 7.77 12.95 -26.03
CA HIS A 15 7.83 14.32 -25.51
C HIS A 15 9.17 14.68 -24.87
N ARG A 16 10.11 13.74 -24.76
CA ARG A 16 11.38 13.89 -24.03
C ARG A 16 12.29 15.02 -24.51
N ASP A 17 12.16 15.42 -25.77
CA ASP A 17 12.96 16.51 -26.36
C ASP A 17 12.27 17.88 -26.23
N SER A 18 10.99 17.89 -25.83
CA SER A 18 10.16 19.11 -25.73
C SER A 18 10.07 19.66 -24.32
N PHE A 19 10.37 18.84 -23.29
CA PHE A 19 10.21 19.21 -21.89
C PHE A 19 11.37 18.70 -21.05
N GLU A 20 11.96 19.59 -20.26
CA GLU A 20 13.03 19.26 -19.31
C GLU A 20 12.49 18.99 -17.91
N ASP A 21 11.40 19.65 -17.50
CA ASP A 21 10.72 19.40 -16.24
C ASP A 21 9.54 18.42 -16.43
N ILE A 22 9.63 17.25 -15.79
CA ILE A 22 8.61 16.19 -15.86
C ILE A 22 8.00 15.96 -14.50
N VAL A 23 6.68 16.06 -14.39
CA VAL A 23 5.94 15.76 -13.16
C VAL A 23 5.23 14.41 -13.30
N LEU A 24 5.59 13.46 -12.43
CA LEU A 24 4.92 12.16 -12.32
C LEU A 24 3.92 12.23 -11.16
N LEU A 25 2.63 12.21 -11.50
CA LEU A 25 1.56 12.18 -10.51
C LEU A 25 1.10 10.74 -10.30
N ASN A 26 1.07 10.28 -9.04
CA ASN A 26 0.63 8.94 -8.63
C ASN A 26 1.36 7.78 -9.34
N CYS A 27 2.60 8.02 -9.77
CA CYS A 27 3.48 7.01 -10.35
C CYS A 27 4.94 7.43 -10.20
N GLY A 28 5.88 6.49 -10.36
CA GLY A 28 7.32 6.76 -10.37
C GLY A 28 8.02 6.57 -9.04
N ALA A 29 7.31 6.40 -7.91
CA ALA A 29 7.98 6.18 -6.62
C ALA A 29 8.43 4.72 -6.40
N ASN A 30 7.92 3.77 -7.18
CA ASN A 30 8.09 2.33 -6.94
C ASN A 30 8.95 1.61 -8.00
N PHE A 31 9.73 2.35 -8.78
CA PHE A 31 10.73 1.81 -9.70
C PHE A 31 11.80 2.85 -9.99
N ASP A 32 12.96 2.41 -10.46
CA ASP A 32 14.01 3.31 -10.89
C ASP A 32 13.58 4.04 -12.16
N VAL A 33 13.16 5.30 -12.01
CA VAL A 33 12.70 6.17 -13.10
C VAL A 33 13.82 6.46 -14.08
N VAL A 34 15.06 6.58 -13.61
CA VAL A 34 16.23 6.89 -14.46
C VAL A 34 16.58 5.68 -15.30
N GLU A 35 16.62 4.49 -14.70
CA GLU A 35 16.83 3.23 -15.43
C GLU A 35 15.71 2.97 -16.43
N ALA A 36 14.45 3.21 -16.05
CA ALA A 36 13.31 2.87 -16.88
C ALA A 36 13.11 3.81 -18.10
N LEU A 37 13.44 5.10 -17.95
CA LEU A 37 13.16 6.12 -18.96
C LEU A 37 14.39 6.61 -19.73
N GLU A 38 15.60 6.35 -19.22
CA GLU A 38 16.87 6.77 -19.83
C GLU A 38 16.84 8.26 -20.28
N PRO A 39 16.58 9.19 -19.35
CA PRO A 39 16.41 10.60 -19.67
C PRO A 39 17.74 11.28 -20.02
N PRO A 40 17.72 12.40 -20.78
CA PRO A 40 18.91 13.23 -20.96
C PRO A 40 19.31 13.91 -19.64
N GLN A 41 20.57 14.35 -19.53
CA GLN A 41 21.15 14.86 -18.27
C GLN A 41 20.46 16.11 -17.70
N ASN A 42 19.80 16.91 -18.54
CA ASN A 42 19.09 18.12 -18.16
C ASN A 42 17.65 17.87 -17.68
N ALA A 43 17.13 16.65 -17.79
CA ALA A 43 15.77 16.36 -17.37
C ALA A 43 15.64 16.28 -15.84
N ILE A 44 14.64 16.96 -15.29
CA ILE A 44 14.30 16.95 -13.86
C ILE A 44 12.95 16.26 -13.69
N PHE A 45 12.91 15.24 -12.82
CA PHE A 45 11.68 14.51 -12.49
C PHE A 45 11.17 14.89 -11.09
N TYR A 46 9.94 15.36 -11.03
CA TYR A 46 9.20 15.58 -9.79
C TYR A 46 8.22 14.42 -9.60
N VAL A 47 8.50 13.56 -8.61
CA VAL A 47 7.66 12.40 -8.32
C VAL A 47 6.71 12.72 -7.17
N CYS A 48 5.42 12.80 -7.48
CA CYS A 48 4.33 13.07 -6.55
C CYS A 48 3.42 11.84 -6.48
N ASP A 49 3.88 10.78 -5.83
CA ASP A 49 3.13 9.52 -5.71
C ASP A 49 2.35 9.44 -4.39
N ARG A 50 1.02 9.35 -4.49
CA ARG A 50 0.11 9.29 -3.33
C ARG A 50 -0.13 7.86 -2.84
N TYR A 51 0.29 6.82 -3.57
CA TYR A 51 0.02 5.41 -3.22
C TYR A 51 1.11 4.77 -2.37
N ALA A 52 1.73 5.53 -1.46
CA ALA A 52 2.86 5.06 -0.68
C ALA A 52 2.51 3.82 0.19
N ILE A 53 1.43 3.86 0.99
CA ILE A 53 1.05 2.72 1.84
C ILE A 53 0.29 1.65 1.04
N VAL A 54 -0.81 2.03 0.39
CA VAL A 54 -1.67 1.09 -0.35
C VAL A 54 -0.91 0.42 -1.51
N GLY A 55 -0.04 1.15 -2.19
CA GLY A 55 0.78 0.62 -3.28
C GLY A 55 1.80 -0.41 -2.79
N GLN A 56 2.49 -0.15 -1.68
CA GLN A 56 3.41 -1.12 -1.08
C GLN A 56 2.67 -2.38 -0.61
N THR A 57 1.50 -2.24 0.03
CA THR A 57 0.66 -3.38 0.40
C THR A 57 0.19 -4.15 -0.83
N SER A 58 -0.21 -3.48 -1.91
CA SER A 58 -0.62 -4.11 -3.17
C SER A 58 0.53 -4.90 -3.81
N GLN A 59 1.75 -4.38 -3.82
CA GLN A 59 2.92 -5.08 -4.32
C GLN A 59 3.24 -6.35 -3.51
N LEU A 60 3.09 -6.29 -2.18
CA LEU A 60 3.24 -7.46 -1.32
C LEU A 60 2.17 -8.52 -1.63
N LEU A 61 0.90 -8.12 -1.74
CA LEU A 61 -0.23 -9.03 -2.00
C LEU A 61 -0.17 -9.69 -3.38
N THR A 62 0.36 -8.97 -4.38
CA THR A 62 0.55 -9.47 -5.74
C THR A 62 1.87 -10.23 -5.94
N HIS A 63 2.65 -10.42 -4.87
CA HIS A 63 3.98 -11.03 -4.89
C HIS A 63 4.97 -10.32 -5.83
N SER A 64 4.75 -9.03 -6.10
CA SER A 64 5.68 -8.20 -6.87
C SER A 64 6.92 -7.83 -6.06
N ILE A 65 6.82 -7.84 -4.72
CA ILE A 65 7.93 -7.69 -3.77
C ILE A 65 7.85 -8.80 -2.71
N ASN A 66 8.97 -9.10 -2.06
CA ASN A 66 9.00 -10.01 -0.93
C ASN A 66 8.69 -9.28 0.39
N ARG A 67 8.54 -10.06 1.47
CA ARG A 67 8.25 -9.51 2.81
C ARG A 67 9.36 -8.63 3.35
N GLU A 68 10.62 -9.00 3.10
CA GLU A 68 11.79 -8.26 3.58
C GLU A 68 11.80 -6.84 2.99
N HIS A 69 11.65 -6.73 1.67
CA HIS A 69 11.54 -5.44 0.98
C HIS A 69 10.34 -4.62 1.47
N TYR A 70 9.19 -5.26 1.73
CA TYR A 70 8.03 -4.56 2.29
C TYR A 70 8.32 -3.99 3.68
N VAL A 71 9.01 -4.73 4.55
CA VAL A 71 9.41 -4.27 5.88
C VAL A 71 10.38 -3.10 5.80
N ASP A 72 11.38 -3.15 4.91
CA ASP A 72 12.30 -2.03 4.71
C ASP A 72 11.57 -0.73 4.27
N GLN A 73 10.55 -0.87 3.42
CA GLN A 73 9.73 0.26 2.99
C GLN A 73 8.78 0.76 4.09
N LEU A 74 8.36 -0.09 5.04
CA LEU A 74 7.53 0.33 6.17
C LEU A 74 8.28 1.32 7.08
N ASP A 75 9.57 1.09 7.35
CA ASP A 75 10.38 2.02 8.15
C ASP A 75 10.47 3.40 7.50
N TYR A 76 10.66 3.42 6.17
CA TYR A 76 10.62 4.65 5.39
C TYR A 76 9.27 5.34 5.53
N LEU A 77 8.15 4.65 5.29
CA LEU A 77 6.79 5.20 5.41
C LEU A 77 6.49 5.73 6.82
N GLN A 78 6.91 5.02 7.86
CA GLN A 78 6.71 5.42 9.25
C GLN A 78 7.45 6.72 9.56
N SER A 79 8.67 6.88 9.06
CA SER A 79 9.41 8.14 9.18
C SER A 79 8.68 9.31 8.51
N HIS A 80 8.05 9.09 7.35
CA HIS A 80 7.27 10.12 6.63
C HIS A 80 6.02 10.52 7.40
N VAL A 81 5.26 9.55 7.91
CA VAL A 81 4.05 9.80 8.71
C VAL A 81 4.37 10.57 9.99
N SER A 82 5.46 10.21 10.68
CA SER A 82 5.92 10.92 11.89
C SER A 82 6.24 12.39 11.59
N ARG A 83 7.01 12.68 10.53
CA ARG A 83 7.35 14.06 10.15
C ARG A 83 6.12 14.88 9.77
N LEU A 84 5.16 14.26 9.05
CA LEU A 84 3.90 14.91 8.69
C LEU A 84 3.07 15.25 9.95
N GLY A 85 3.01 14.32 10.91
CA GLY A 85 2.34 14.54 12.19
C GLY A 85 2.88 15.76 12.95
N HIS A 86 4.21 15.91 13.00
CA HIS A 86 4.83 17.07 13.63
C HIS A 86 4.54 18.38 12.88
N ALA A 87 4.62 18.38 11.54
CA ALA A 87 4.33 19.57 10.74
C ALA A 87 2.89 20.09 10.96
N VAL A 88 1.91 19.17 11.02
CA VAL A 88 0.51 19.51 11.31
C VAL A 88 0.36 20.14 12.69
N GLN A 89 1.01 19.60 13.72
CA GLN A 89 0.95 20.14 15.08
C GLN A 89 1.55 21.56 15.17
N THR A 90 2.67 21.84 14.48
CA THR A 90 3.25 23.20 14.44
C THR A 90 2.35 24.23 13.76
N HIS A 91 1.60 23.85 12.73
CA HIS A 91 0.69 24.77 12.05
C HIS A 91 -0.61 25.02 12.82
N SER A 92 -1.10 24.04 13.58
CA SER A 92 -2.29 24.18 14.43
C SER A 92 -2.07 25.07 15.66
N ALA A 93 -0.83 25.29 16.11
CA ALA A 93 -0.52 26.17 17.24
C ALA A 93 -0.79 27.66 16.97
N THR A 94 -0.97 28.05 15.70
CA THR A 94 -1.12 29.47 15.28
C THR A 94 -2.57 29.84 14.91
N SER A 95 -3.47 28.86 14.77
CA SER A 95 -4.87 29.09 14.38
C SER A 95 -5.81 28.66 15.51
N VAL A 96 -6.21 29.63 16.34
CA VAL A 96 -7.41 29.52 17.17
C VAL A 96 -8.60 29.49 16.20
N VAL A 97 -9.53 28.57 16.42
CA VAL A 97 -10.78 28.31 15.66
C VAL A 97 -10.62 27.38 14.43
N GLU A 98 -10.89 26.09 14.61
CA GLU A 98 -11.87 25.33 13.82
C GLU A 98 -12.07 23.93 14.42
N GLU A 99 -13.24 23.77 15.03
CA GLU A 99 -13.74 22.53 15.62
C GLU A 99 -14.37 21.65 14.52
N SER A 100 -14.18 20.33 14.61
CA SER A 100 -14.91 19.29 13.85
C SER A 100 -14.42 18.95 12.43
N LYS A 101 -13.11 18.83 12.19
CA LYS A 101 -12.62 17.98 11.09
C LYS A 101 -12.15 16.66 11.69
N ALA A 102 -12.73 15.55 11.26
CA ALA A 102 -12.30 14.22 11.68
C ALA A 102 -10.78 14.11 11.52
N LYS A 103 -10.05 13.96 12.63
CA LYS A 103 -8.61 13.79 12.62
C LYS A 103 -8.32 12.46 11.92
N ILE A 104 -7.89 12.54 10.66
CA ILE A 104 -7.40 11.37 9.93
C ILE A 104 -5.98 11.13 10.46
N GLU A 105 -5.83 10.07 11.25
CA GLU A 105 -4.56 9.64 11.82
C GLU A 105 -4.15 8.32 11.18
N ILE A 106 -2.88 8.22 10.78
CA ILE A 106 -2.30 7.00 10.25
C ILE A 106 -1.55 6.33 11.40
N VAL A 107 -1.98 5.13 11.76
CA VAL A 107 -1.39 4.33 12.84
C VAL A 107 -0.77 3.07 12.25
N PHE A 108 0.41 2.71 12.74
CA PHE A 108 1.09 1.47 12.38
C PHE A 108 0.78 0.43 13.45
N GLU A 109 0.12 -0.66 13.05
CA GLU A 109 -0.29 -1.74 13.94
C GLU A 109 -0.02 -3.09 13.28
N ASP A 110 0.32 -4.07 14.11
CA ASP A 110 0.33 -5.46 13.67
C ASP A 110 -1.09 -5.96 13.51
N GLU A 111 -1.40 -6.47 12.33
CA GLU A 111 -2.75 -6.84 11.94
C GLU A 111 -2.82 -8.29 11.46
N LEU A 112 -3.99 -8.90 11.61
CA LEU A 112 -4.21 -10.26 11.13
C LEU A 112 -4.16 -10.29 9.59
N ALA A 113 -3.44 -11.26 9.03
CA ALA A 113 -3.38 -11.51 7.59
C ALA A 113 -4.66 -12.19 7.07
N LEU A 114 -5.80 -11.59 7.38
CA LEU A 114 -7.15 -12.05 7.15
C LEU A 114 -7.89 -11.01 6.31
N TRP A 115 -8.28 -11.39 5.09
CA TRP A 115 -8.92 -10.51 4.13
C TRP A 115 -10.27 -10.02 4.65
N LEU A 116 -10.43 -8.70 4.72
CA LEU A 116 -11.68 -8.02 5.11
C LEU A 116 -12.20 -8.42 6.50
N TYR A 117 -11.34 -8.83 7.43
CA TYR A 117 -11.77 -9.33 8.75
C TYR A 117 -12.56 -8.32 9.59
N LYS A 118 -12.38 -7.02 9.33
CA LYS A 118 -13.15 -5.94 9.98
C LYS A 118 -14.56 -5.75 9.39
N HIS A 119 -14.86 -6.39 8.27
CA HIS A 119 -16.09 -6.18 7.50
C HIS A 119 -16.96 -7.45 7.41
N TRP A 120 -16.36 -8.63 7.52
CA TRP A 120 -17.05 -9.91 7.42
C TRP A 120 -16.95 -10.70 8.73
N SER A 121 -17.74 -11.78 8.84
CA SER A 121 -17.60 -12.68 9.99
C SER A 121 -16.23 -13.37 9.97
N LEU A 122 -15.71 -13.72 11.17
CA LEU A 122 -14.41 -14.38 11.29
C LEU A 122 -14.38 -15.68 10.45
N LYS A 123 -15.47 -16.44 10.43
CA LYS A 123 -15.62 -17.64 9.62
C LYS A 123 -15.45 -17.33 8.12
N GLU A 124 -16.23 -16.40 7.58
CA GLU A 124 -16.17 -16.03 6.15
C GLU A 124 -14.78 -15.54 5.75
N THR A 125 -14.18 -14.70 6.58
CA THR A 125 -12.82 -14.22 6.34
C THR A 125 -11.78 -15.34 6.35
N MET A 126 -11.86 -16.27 7.31
CA MET A 126 -10.96 -17.42 7.33
C MET A 126 -11.19 -18.38 6.15
N GLU A 127 -12.41 -18.46 5.63
CA GLU A 127 -12.73 -19.28 4.46
C GLU A 127 -12.21 -18.67 3.15
N THR A 128 -12.17 -17.35 3.07
CA THR A 128 -11.82 -16.61 1.85
C THR A 128 -10.35 -16.21 1.77
N SER A 129 -9.69 -16.02 2.91
CA SER A 129 -8.28 -15.66 2.95
C SER A 129 -7.40 -16.82 2.49
N MET A 130 -6.57 -16.60 1.47
CA MET A 130 -5.71 -17.64 0.86
C MET A 130 -4.86 -18.39 1.91
N LEU A 131 -4.32 -17.68 2.90
CA LEU A 131 -3.49 -18.24 3.95
C LEU A 131 -4.23 -19.31 4.76
N THR A 132 -5.38 -18.97 5.31
CA THR A 132 -6.18 -19.88 6.16
C THR A 132 -6.88 -20.94 5.31
N ALA A 133 -7.41 -20.59 4.14
CA ALA A 133 -8.05 -21.54 3.24
C ALA A 133 -7.11 -22.69 2.84
N SER A 134 -5.84 -22.35 2.54
CA SER A 134 -4.80 -23.33 2.22
C SER A 134 -4.38 -24.15 3.45
N ARG A 135 -4.21 -23.51 4.61
CA ARG A 135 -3.80 -24.17 5.86
C ARG A 135 -4.84 -25.17 6.36
N PHE A 136 -6.12 -24.81 6.33
CA PHE A 136 -7.21 -25.71 6.68
C PHE A 136 -7.57 -26.68 5.54
N LYS A 137 -7.03 -26.46 4.33
CA LYS A 137 -7.30 -27.23 3.11
C LYS A 137 -8.81 -27.30 2.84
N LEU A 138 -9.46 -26.14 2.75
CA LEU A 138 -10.91 -26.04 2.60
C LEU A 138 -11.45 -26.66 1.30
N PHE A 139 -10.57 -26.89 0.33
CA PHE A 139 -10.84 -27.66 -0.88
C PHE A 139 -10.97 -29.18 -0.66
N THR A 140 -10.85 -29.67 0.58
CA THR A 140 -10.99 -31.09 0.94
C THR A 140 -12.25 -31.32 1.78
N GLU A 141 -12.81 -32.54 1.72
CA GLU A 141 -14.01 -32.90 2.50
C GLU A 141 -13.84 -32.67 4.01
N GLY A 142 -12.63 -32.87 4.56
CA GLY A 142 -12.34 -32.65 5.97
C GLY A 142 -11.94 -31.21 6.34
N GLY A 143 -11.75 -30.32 5.38
CA GLY A 143 -11.25 -28.96 5.62
C GLY A 143 -12.21 -28.11 6.42
N GLN A 144 -13.48 -28.14 6.04
CA GLN A 144 -14.56 -27.41 6.71
C GLN A 144 -14.70 -27.84 8.18
N LYS A 145 -14.67 -29.15 8.44
CA LYS A 145 -14.73 -29.69 9.80
C LYS A 145 -13.58 -29.18 10.67
N ARG A 146 -12.34 -29.21 10.17
CA ARG A 146 -11.16 -28.71 10.91
C ARG A 146 -11.27 -27.22 11.22
N LEU A 147 -11.80 -26.42 10.30
CA LEU A 147 -12.02 -24.99 10.54
C LEU A 147 -13.06 -24.76 11.63
N LEU A 148 -14.19 -25.48 11.59
CA LEU A 148 -15.24 -25.38 12.60
C LEU A 148 -14.74 -25.81 13.98
N GLU A 149 -13.97 -26.90 14.06
CA GLU A 149 -13.33 -27.35 15.30
C GLU A 149 -12.37 -26.29 15.86
N PHE A 150 -11.60 -25.63 14.99
CA PHE A 150 -10.73 -24.52 15.38
C PHE A 150 -11.51 -23.31 15.90
N LEU A 151 -12.60 -22.92 15.21
CA LEU A 151 -13.45 -21.80 15.63
C LEU A 151 -14.05 -22.06 17.02
N VAL A 152 -14.58 -23.27 17.25
CA VAL A 152 -15.07 -23.68 18.57
C VAL A 152 -13.95 -23.62 19.62
N HIS A 153 -12.74 -24.07 19.27
CA HIS A 153 -11.59 -24.06 20.18
C HIS A 153 -11.18 -22.65 20.62
N ILE A 154 -11.27 -21.65 19.75
CA ILE A 154 -10.98 -20.25 20.09
C ILE A 154 -12.16 -19.52 20.76
N GLY A 155 -13.25 -20.24 21.07
CA GLY A 155 -14.44 -19.67 21.70
C GLY A 155 -15.40 -18.97 20.75
N TYR A 156 -15.29 -19.22 19.44
CA TYR A 156 -16.21 -18.73 18.42
C TYR A 156 -17.25 -19.82 18.12
N GLY A 157 -18.44 -19.70 18.71
CA GLY A 157 -19.53 -20.68 18.61
C GLY A 157 -20.91 -20.04 18.63
#